data_AF-A0A5K0XA15-F1
#
_entry.id   AF-A0A5K0XA15-F1
#
_cell.length_a   1.000
_cell.length_b   1.000
_cell.length_c   1.000
_cell.angle_alpha   90.00
_cell.angle_beta   90.00
_cell.angle_gamma   90.00
#
_symmetry.space_group_name_H-M   'P 1'
#
loop_
_entity.id
_entity.type
_entity.pdbx_description
1 polymer ?
#
loop_
_entity_poly.entity_id
_entity_poly.type
_entity_poly.pdbx_seq_one_letter_code
_entity_poly.pdbx_strand_id
1 'polypeptide(L)'
;MLCGLMGIFSLCCRSFDVAEEGREGLLRYRDLGRHAFGEFSTAIIQANQVLEDQSQIESGPFGTFVGVYDGHGGAEAARYVRENLFQHFK
;
A
#
# COMPACT_ATOMS: atom_id res chain seq x y z
N MET A 1 -3.10 23.56 -30.84
CA MET A 1 -2.48 23.91 -29.54
C MET A 1 -3.34 23.44 -28.36
N LEU A 2 -3.71 22.15 -28.31
CA LEU A 2 -4.47 21.56 -27.19
C LEU A 2 -3.90 20.22 -26.70
N CYS A 3 -2.77 19.77 -27.25
CA CYS A 3 -2.08 18.56 -26.79
C CYS A 3 -1.15 18.81 -25.58
N GLY A 4 -0.96 20.07 -25.15
CA GLY A 4 -0.06 20.45 -24.06
C GLY A 4 -0.68 20.44 -22.65
N LEU A 5 -2.01 20.45 -22.51
CA LEU A 5 -2.65 20.58 -21.18
C LEU A 5 -2.96 19.25 -20.49
N MET A 6 -2.92 18.13 -21.22
CA MET A 6 -2.99 16.80 -20.58
C MET A 6 -1.64 16.35 -19.99
N GLY A 7 -0.55 17.08 -20.24
CA GLY A 7 0.78 16.76 -19.69
C GLY A 7 1.00 17.21 -18.24
N ILE A 8 0.29 18.27 -17.78
CA ILE A 8 0.52 18.86 -16.44
C ILE A 8 -0.21 18.05 -15.36
N PHE A 9 -1.42 17.55 -15.62
CA PHE A 9 -2.09 16.61 -14.70
C PHE A 9 -1.46 15.21 -14.74
N SER A 10 -0.89 14.80 -15.88
CA SER A 10 -0.23 13.49 -16.03
C SER A 10 1.09 13.37 -15.27
N LEU A 11 1.68 14.48 -14.77
CA LEU A 11 2.93 14.41 -14.00
C LEU A 11 2.71 14.11 -12.51
N CYS A 12 1.58 14.54 -11.92
CA CYS A 12 1.17 14.15 -10.56
C CYS A 12 0.76 12.67 -10.47
N CYS A 13 0.41 12.07 -11.61
CA CYS A 13 0.02 10.67 -11.74
C CYS A 13 1.01 9.90 -12.63
N ARG A 14 2.30 10.26 -12.64
CA ARG A 14 3.30 9.30 -13.12
C ARG A 14 3.12 8.04 -12.29
N SER A 15 3.01 6.90 -12.97
CA SER A 15 3.05 5.57 -12.37
C SER A 15 4.01 5.63 -11.20
N PHE A 16 3.46 5.64 -9.97
CA PHE A 16 4.23 5.40 -8.77
C PHE A 16 5.04 4.16 -9.09
N ASP A 17 6.37 4.21 -8.95
CA ASP A 17 7.18 2.99 -9.08
C ASP A 17 6.50 2.00 -8.13
N VAL A 18 5.79 1.02 -8.72
CA VAL A 18 5.02 0.06 -7.96
C VAL A 18 6.09 -0.71 -7.24
N ALA A 19 6.26 -0.40 -5.95
CA ALA A 19 7.25 -1.07 -5.15
C ALA A 19 7.05 -2.57 -5.30
N GLU A 20 8.12 -3.26 -5.65
CA GLU A 20 8.10 -4.70 -5.85
C GLU A 20 7.58 -5.37 -4.57
N GLU A 21 6.50 -6.13 -4.71
CA GLU A 21 5.98 -6.96 -3.64
C GLU A 21 6.73 -8.30 -3.66
N GLY A 22 7.50 -8.54 -2.60
CA GLY A 22 8.30 -9.74 -2.42
C GLY A 22 7.77 -10.62 -1.30
N ARG A 23 8.13 -11.90 -1.39
CA ARG A 23 7.97 -12.85 -0.28
C ARG A 23 9.24 -13.68 -0.12
N GLU A 24 9.90 -13.52 1.01
CA GLU A 24 11.10 -14.26 1.39
C GLU A 24 10.82 -15.06 2.67
N GLY A 25 10.51 -16.36 2.50
CA GLY A 25 10.13 -17.23 3.62
C GLY A 25 8.90 -16.72 4.37
N LEU A 26 9.11 -16.30 5.63
CA LEU A 26 8.08 -15.74 6.51
C LEU A 26 7.88 -14.23 6.34
N LEU A 27 8.76 -13.56 5.59
CA LEU A 27 8.70 -12.14 5.30
C LEU A 27 7.84 -11.90 4.05
N ARG A 28 6.83 -11.04 4.15
CA ARG A 28 6.21 -10.36 3.02
C ARG A 28 6.60 -8.90 3.09
N TYR A 29 7.11 -8.35 2.00
CA TYR A 29 7.55 -6.97 1.98
C TYR A 29 7.15 -6.30 0.69
N ARG A 30 7.11 -4.98 0.75
CA ARG A 30 7.03 -4.09 -0.39
C ARG A 30 8.28 -3.23 -0.33
N ASP A 31 9.12 -3.31 -1.37
CA ASP A 31 10.36 -2.55 -1.44
C ASP A 31 10.13 -1.05 -1.39
N LEU A 32 11.22 -0.26 -1.41
CA LEU A 32 11.13 1.19 -1.47
C LEU A 32 10.37 1.64 -2.72
N GLY A 33 9.16 2.16 -2.50
CA GLY A 33 8.33 2.81 -3.50
C GLY A 33 8.44 4.32 -3.39
N ARG A 34 8.36 5.00 -4.54
CA ARG A 34 8.38 6.46 -4.59
C ARG A 34 6.96 7.00 -4.45
N HIS A 35 6.80 8.03 -3.63
CA HIS A 35 5.57 8.81 -3.42
C HIS A 35 5.81 10.29 -3.77
N ALA A 36 4.74 11.07 -3.98
CA ALA A 36 4.81 12.50 -4.34
C ALA A 36 5.62 13.36 -3.34
N PHE A 37 5.78 12.87 -2.09
CA PHE A 37 6.47 13.59 -1.01
C PHE A 37 7.58 12.77 -0.32
N GLY A 38 8.02 11.64 -0.89
CA GLY A 38 9.08 10.83 -0.28
C GLY A 38 9.12 9.38 -0.78
N GLU A 39 9.72 8.50 0.02
CA GLU A 39 9.80 7.07 -0.27
C GLU A 39 9.27 6.27 0.93
N PHE A 40 8.68 5.11 0.68
CA PHE A 40 8.18 4.22 1.72
C PHE A 40 8.41 2.76 1.35
N SER A 41 8.54 1.90 2.35
CA SER A 41 8.60 0.44 2.21
C SER A 41 7.77 -0.20 3.31
N THR A 42 7.35 -1.46 3.13
CA THR A 42 6.68 -2.23 4.18
C THR A 42 7.27 -3.61 4.33
N ALA A 43 7.19 -4.16 5.54
CA ALA A 43 7.60 -5.51 5.85
C ALA A 43 6.66 -6.08 6.90
N ILE A 44 6.19 -7.30 6.69
CA ILE A 44 5.39 -8.10 7.61
C ILE A 44 6.12 -9.43 7.78
N ILE A 45 6.47 -9.78 9.02
CA ILE A 45 7.11 -11.05 9.34
C ILE A 45 6.11 -11.94 10.06
N GLN A 46 5.87 -13.13 9.52
CA GLN A 46 5.01 -14.13 10.12
C GLN A 46 5.68 -14.75 11.36
N ALA A 47 5.16 -14.45 12.56
CA ALA A 47 5.61 -15.06 13.82
C ALA A 47 4.76 -16.28 14.24
N ASN A 48 3.49 -16.32 13.83
CA ASN A 48 2.53 -17.40 14.17
C ASN A 48 2.47 -18.47 13.07
N GLN A 49 1.74 -19.56 13.32
CA GLN A 49 1.49 -20.61 12.32
C GLN A 49 0.81 -20.09 11.05
N VAL A 50 0.02 -19.02 11.18
CA VAL A 50 -0.65 -18.31 10.09
C VAL A 50 -0.21 -16.85 10.11
N LEU A 51 -0.04 -16.25 8.93
CA LEU A 51 0.15 -14.81 8.80
C LEU A 51 -1.21 -14.11 8.95
N GLU A 52 -1.50 -13.67 10.17
CA GLU A 52 -2.76 -13.01 10.51
C GLU A 52 -2.70 -11.51 10.18
N ASP A 53 -1.52 -10.90 10.36
CA ASP A 53 -1.28 -9.49 10.11
C ASP A 53 -1.48 -9.09 8.65
N GLN A 54 -2.03 -7.90 8.46
CA GLN A 54 -2.25 -7.29 7.16
C GLN A 54 -1.68 -5.87 7.13
N SER A 55 -1.25 -5.42 5.95
CA SER A 55 -0.86 -4.03 5.72
C SER A 55 -1.48 -3.52 4.44
N GLN A 56 -1.70 -2.20 4.35
CA GLN A 56 -2.20 -1.53 3.17
C GLN A 56 -1.52 -0.18 3.01
N ILE A 57 -1.19 0.18 1.77
CA ILE A 57 -0.78 1.53 1.42
C ILE A 57 -1.53 1.97 0.18
N GLU A 58 -2.19 3.11 0.31
CA GLU A 58 -2.95 3.76 -0.77
C GLU A 58 -2.45 5.20 -0.87
N SER A 59 -1.92 5.55 -2.03
CA SER A 59 -1.35 6.88 -2.26
C SER A 59 -2.22 7.67 -3.23
N GLY A 60 -2.54 8.91 -2.88
CA GLY A 60 -3.31 9.82 -3.71
C GLY A 60 -2.69 11.22 -3.75
N PRO A 61 -3.23 12.11 -4.60
CA PRO A 61 -2.71 13.46 -4.77
C PRO A 61 -2.77 14.33 -3.50
N PHE A 62 -3.62 13.96 -2.53
CA PHE A 62 -3.87 14.73 -1.31
C PHE A 62 -3.32 14.07 -0.03
N GLY A 63 -2.66 12.92 -0.15
CA GLY A 63 -2.10 12.22 0.99
C GLY A 63 -1.91 10.73 0.77
N THR A 64 -1.31 10.09 1.76
CA THR A 64 -1.08 8.65 1.80
C THR A 64 -1.84 8.06 2.97
N PHE A 65 -2.64 7.03 2.69
CA PHE A 65 -3.23 6.19 3.70
C PHE A 65 -2.31 4.99 3.97
N VAL A 66 -1.96 4.79 5.24
CA VAL A 66 -1.15 3.66 5.69
C VAL A 66 -1.94 2.90 6.75
N GLY A 67 -2.20 1.62 6.49
CA GLY A 67 -2.89 0.72 7.40
C GLY A 67 -1.97 -0.41 7.86
N VAL A 68 -1.93 -0.65 9.17
CA VAL A 68 -1.29 -1.81 9.80
C VAL A 68 -2.32 -2.47 10.70
N TYR A 69 -2.60 -3.73 10.45
CA TYR A 69 -3.70 -4.46 11.08
C TYR A 69 -3.14 -5.75 11.71
N ASP A 70 -3.07 -5.76 13.05
CA ASP A 70 -2.68 -6.93 13.85
C ASP A 70 -3.85 -7.92 13.90
N GLY A 71 -3.65 -9.12 13.35
CA GLY A 71 -4.67 -10.15 13.28
C GLY A 71 -4.56 -11.13 14.45
N HIS A 72 -5.70 -11.54 15.02
CA HIS A 72 -5.72 -12.53 16.09
C HIS A 72 -6.91 -13.48 15.98
N GLY A 73 -6.67 -14.78 16.16
CA GLY A 73 -7.72 -15.81 16.06
C GLY A 73 -8.12 -16.11 14.61
N GLY A 74 -7.22 -15.84 13.66
CA GLY A 74 -7.41 -15.95 12.21
C GLY A 74 -7.17 -14.62 11.48
N ALA A 75 -6.84 -14.71 10.19
CA ALA A 75 -6.55 -13.54 9.34
C ALA A 75 -7.80 -12.78 8.88
N GLU A 76 -9.00 -13.33 9.10
CA GLU A 76 -10.24 -12.84 8.47
C GLU A 76 -10.60 -11.42 8.88
N ALA A 77 -10.47 -11.07 10.16
CA ALA A 77 -10.80 -9.72 10.64
C ALA A 77 -9.83 -8.67 10.06
N ALA A 78 -8.52 -8.90 10.17
CA ALA A 78 -7.51 -8.00 9.61
C ALA A 78 -7.65 -7.87 8.08
N ARG A 79 -7.97 -8.98 7.39
CA ARG A 79 -8.22 -9.00 5.95
C ARG A 79 -9.47 -8.21 5.57
N TYR A 80 -10.56 -8.36 6.32
CA TYR A 80 -11.78 -7.57 6.11
C TYR A 80 -11.51 -6.07 6.26
N VAL A 81 -10.77 -5.66 7.30
CA VAL A 81 -10.39 -4.26 7.50
C VAL A 81 -9.57 -3.75 6.31
N ARG A 82 -8.52 -4.47 5.90
CA ARG A 82 -7.68 -4.12 4.72
C ARG A 82 -8.51 -3.92 3.44
N GLU A 83 -9.52 -4.75 3.22
CA GLU A 83 -10.33 -4.71 1.99
C GLU A 83 -11.40 -3.59 2.00
N ASN A 84 -11.91 -3.20 3.18
CA ASN A 84 -13.08 -2.33 3.28
C ASN A 84 -12.78 -0.95 3.87
N LEU A 85 -11.81 -0.81 4.77
CA LEU A 85 -11.61 0.42 5.54
C LEU A 85 -11.26 1.61 4.64
N PHE A 86 -10.33 1.45 3.69
CA PHE A 86 -9.94 2.54 2.81
C PHE A 86 -11.09 3.06 1.93
N GLN A 87 -12.03 2.19 1.53
CA GLN A 87 -13.17 2.57 0.71
C GLN A 87 -14.10 3.57 1.41
N HIS A 88 -14.09 3.61 2.75
CA HIS A 88 -14.88 4.56 3.53
C HIS A 88 -14.23 5.96 3.64
N PHE A 89 -12.98 6.11 3.16
CA PHE A 89 -12.27 7.40 3.10
C PHE A 89 -12.25 8.01 1.69
N LYS A 90 -12.79 7.31 0.68
CA LYS A 90 -12.82 7.77 -0.72
C LYS A 90 -13.98 8.72 -1.00
#